data_AF-A0A259RCS4-F1
#
_entry.id   AF-A0A259RCS4-F1
#
_cell.length_a   1.000
_cell.length_b   1.000
_cell.length_c   1.000
_cell.angle_alpha   90.00
_cell.angle_beta   90.00
_cell.angle_gamma   90.00
#
_symmetry.space_group_name_H-M   'P 1'
#
loop_
_entity.id
_entity.type
_entity.pdbx_description
1 polymer ?
#
loop_
_entity_poly.entity_id
_entity_poly.type
_entity_poly.pdbx_seq_one_letter_code
_entity_poly.pdbx_strand_id
1 'polypeptide(L)'
;GPAIGPGAFEVGDEVRAAFVSLHPQTAVAFLPGQPGKWWADLWQLARIRLQAAGLSAEHIAGGGLCTFGLAQRFYSYRRQPLTGRQAGCIWVE
;
A
#
# COMPACT_ATOMS: atom_id res chain seq x y z
N GLY A 1 5.66 -4.62 5.31
CA GLY A 1 5.02 -4.83 6.63
C GLY A 1 3.53 -4.55 6.58
N PRO A 2 2.84 -4.46 7.72
CA PRO A 2 1.44 -4.03 7.80
C PRO A 2 1.24 -2.62 7.22
N ALA A 3 0.18 -2.43 6.45
CA ALA A 3 -0.18 -1.16 5.82
C ALA A 3 -1.70 -1.08 5.65
N ILE A 4 -2.25 0.03 5.17
CA ILE A 4 -3.66 0.06 4.77
C ILE A 4 -3.84 -0.78 3.49
N GLY A 5 -4.79 -1.72 3.52
CA GLY A 5 -5.04 -2.63 2.40
C GLY A 5 -5.94 -2.05 1.31
N PRO A 6 -6.00 -2.67 0.12
CA PRO A 6 -6.74 -2.16 -1.03
C PRO A 6 -8.24 -2.03 -0.79
N GLY A 7 -8.84 -2.85 0.07
CA GLY A 7 -10.25 -2.71 0.45
C GLY A 7 -10.57 -1.53 1.38
N ALA A 8 -9.58 -0.74 1.78
CA ALA A 8 -9.76 0.42 2.66
C ALA A 8 -9.02 1.68 2.19
N PHE A 9 -8.14 1.57 1.17
CA PHE A 9 -7.32 2.66 0.70
C PHE A 9 -7.86 3.27 -0.59
N GLU A 10 -8.94 4.04 -0.44
CA GLU A 10 -9.45 4.88 -1.53
C GLU A 10 -8.58 6.15 -1.69
N VAL A 11 -8.28 6.48 -2.94
CA VAL A 11 -7.48 7.65 -3.39
C VAL A 11 -8.11 8.29 -4.64
N GLY A 12 -7.71 9.52 -4.97
CA GLY A 12 -8.17 10.21 -6.18
C GLY A 12 -7.34 9.91 -7.43
N ASP A 13 -7.79 10.44 -8.58
CA ASP A 13 -7.10 10.34 -9.87
C ASP A 13 -5.66 10.85 -9.82
N GLU A 14 -5.40 11.90 -9.04
CA GLU A 14 -4.08 12.51 -8.89
C GLU A 14 -3.05 11.52 -8.35
N VAL A 15 -3.45 10.67 -7.41
CA VAL A 15 -2.56 9.64 -6.83
C VAL A 15 -2.28 8.58 -7.88
N ARG A 16 -3.32 8.04 -8.54
CA ARG A 16 -3.12 7.03 -9.60
C ARG A 16 -2.23 7.56 -10.73
N ALA A 17 -2.47 8.77 -11.19
CA ALA A 17 -1.70 9.41 -12.25
C ALA A 17 -0.21 9.56 -11.86
N ALA A 18 0.07 9.93 -10.61
CA ALA A 18 1.45 10.03 -10.11
C ALA A 18 2.20 8.69 -10.15
N PHE A 19 1.54 7.57 -9.83
CA PHE A 19 2.16 6.25 -9.91
C PHE A 19 2.32 5.76 -11.35
N VAL A 20 1.26 5.84 -12.16
CA VAL A 20 1.23 5.30 -13.52
C VAL A 20 2.15 6.08 -14.46
N SER A 21 2.32 7.39 -14.27
CA SER A 21 3.20 8.20 -15.11
C SER A 21 4.68 7.81 -14.97
N LEU A 22 5.11 7.42 -13.77
CA LEU A 22 6.48 6.99 -13.51
C LEU A 22 6.70 5.50 -13.82
N HIS A 23 5.71 4.66 -13.51
CA HIS A 23 5.77 3.22 -13.71
C HIS A 23 4.43 2.71 -14.27
N PRO A 24 4.26 2.63 -15.60
CA PRO A 24 2.99 2.27 -16.23
C PRO A 24 2.40 0.94 -15.74
N GLN A 25 3.25 -0.03 -15.37
CA GLN A 25 2.83 -1.32 -14.83
C GLN A 25 2.03 -1.20 -13.52
N THR A 26 2.19 -0.11 -12.77
CA THR A 26 1.45 0.13 -11.52
C THR A 26 -0.05 0.30 -11.71
N ALA A 27 -0.54 0.51 -12.94
CA ALA A 27 -1.96 0.65 -13.23
C ALA A 27 -2.79 -0.54 -12.71
N VAL A 28 -2.23 -1.75 -12.69
CA VAL A 28 -2.90 -2.98 -12.20
C VAL A 28 -3.16 -2.97 -10.70
N ALA A 29 -2.47 -2.12 -9.94
CA ALA A 29 -2.62 -1.99 -8.49
C ALA A 29 -3.72 -1.00 -8.08
N PHE A 30 -4.49 -0.47 -9.04
CA PHE A 30 -5.61 0.42 -8.80
C PHE A 30 -6.89 -0.21 -9.35
N LEU A 31 -7.83 -0.55 -8.45
CA LEU A 31 -9.16 -0.99 -8.84
C LEU A 31 -10.12 0.21 -8.90
N PRO A 32 -11.07 0.24 -9.84
CA PRO A 32 -12.01 1.34 -9.95
C PRO A 32 -12.92 1.41 -8.71
N GLY A 33 -13.11 2.63 -8.19
CA GLY A 33 -14.08 2.95 -7.14
C GLY A 33 -15.24 3.79 -7.69
N GLN A 34 -15.66 4.80 -6.93
CA GLN A 34 -16.57 5.84 -7.45
C GLN A 34 -15.90 6.65 -8.58
N PRO A 35 -16.66 7.42 -9.39
CA PRO A 35 -16.07 8.30 -10.39
C PRO A 35 -14.98 9.20 -9.79
N GLY A 36 -13.78 9.16 -10.37
CA GLY A 36 -12.60 9.88 -9.89
C GLY A 36 -11.94 9.29 -8.63
N LYS A 37 -12.32 8.08 -8.22
CA LYS A 37 -11.78 7.36 -7.06
C LYS A 37 -11.27 5.97 -7.42
N TRP A 38 -10.23 5.56 -6.72
CA TRP A 38 -9.53 4.30 -6.93
C TRP A 38 -9.20 3.61 -5.61
N TRP A 39 -9.35 2.30 -5.57
CA TRP A 39 -8.86 1.45 -4.50
C TRP A 39 -7.42 1.04 -4.81
N ALA A 40 -6.46 1.56 -4.05
CA ALA A 40 -5.04 1.35 -4.31
C ALA A 40 -4.44 0.23 -3.44
N ASP A 41 -3.71 -0.69 -4.06
CA ASP A 41 -2.95 -1.74 -3.38
C ASP A 41 -1.49 -1.30 -3.16
N LEU A 42 -1.21 -0.79 -1.96
CA LEU A 42 0.15 -0.38 -1.58
C LEU A 42 1.17 -1.52 -1.62
N TRP A 43 0.76 -2.77 -1.37
CA TRP A 43 1.68 -3.91 -1.42
C TRP A 43 2.05 -4.25 -2.86
N GLN A 44 1.07 -4.25 -3.77
CA GLN A 44 1.34 -4.48 -5.19
C GLN A 44 2.17 -3.35 -5.80
N LEU A 45 1.89 -2.10 -5.45
CA LEU A 45 2.71 -0.94 -5.86
C LEU A 45 4.17 -1.09 -5.41
N ALA A 46 4.40 -1.47 -4.15
CA ALA A 46 5.75 -1.70 -3.63
C ALA A 46 6.45 -2.87 -4.36
N ARG A 47 5.75 -3.98 -4.59
CA ARG A 47 6.29 -5.15 -5.32
C ARG A 47 6.75 -4.77 -6.72
N ILE A 48 5.91 -4.08 -7.50
CA ILE A 48 6.24 -3.64 -8.85
C ILE A 48 7.50 -2.77 -8.85
N ARG A 49 7.62 -1.83 -7.90
CA ARG A 49 8.80 -0.95 -7.81
C ARG A 49 10.06 -1.69 -7.40
N LEU A 50 9.98 -2.62 -6.43
CA LEU A 50 11.12 -3.42 -6.00
C LEU A 50 11.62 -4.34 -7.13
N GLN A 51 10.70 -4.96 -7.87
CA GLN A 51 11.05 -5.79 -9.02
C GLN A 51 11.66 -4.97 -10.16
N ALA A 52 11.12 -3.78 -10.43
CA ALA A 52 11.72 -2.85 -11.40
C ALA A 52 13.12 -2.38 -10.98
N ALA A 53 13.43 -2.38 -9.69
CA ALA A 53 14.77 -2.10 -9.16
C ALA A 53 15.71 -3.32 -9.18
N GLY A 54 15.27 -4.47 -9.71
CA GLY A 54 16.08 -5.67 -9.90
C GLY A 54 15.97 -6.72 -8.79
N LEU A 55 15.09 -6.54 -7.79
CA LEU A 55 14.86 -7.58 -6.78
C LEU A 55 14.02 -8.73 -7.37
N SER A 56 14.48 -9.96 -7.19
CA SER A 56 13.69 -11.14 -7.58
C SER A 56 12.45 -11.28 -6.70
N ALA A 57 11.40 -11.87 -7.26
CA ALA A 57 10.11 -12.02 -6.59
C ALA A 57 10.23 -12.84 -5.30
N GLU A 58 11.10 -13.86 -5.26
CA GLU A 58 11.29 -14.69 -4.07
C GLU A 58 11.87 -13.92 -2.87
N HIS A 59 12.56 -12.81 -3.11
CA HIS A 59 13.12 -11.96 -2.04
C HIS A 59 12.12 -10.90 -1.52
N ILE A 60 10.90 -10.85 -2.05
CA ILE A 60 9.90 -9.84 -1.67
C ILE A 60 8.76 -10.50 -0.89
N ALA A 61 8.83 -10.39 0.44
CA ALA A 61 7.86 -10.99 1.35
C ALA A 61 6.97 -9.97 2.08
N GLY A 62 5.91 -10.49 2.71
CA GLY A 62 4.95 -9.71 3.50
C GLY A 62 3.81 -9.12 2.68
N GLY A 63 3.09 -8.18 3.29
CA GLY A 63 1.79 -7.71 2.80
C GLY A 63 0.63 -8.47 3.41
N GLY A 64 -0.61 -8.08 3.08
CA GLY A 64 -1.83 -8.76 3.54
C GLY A 64 -2.34 -8.37 4.93
N LEU A 65 -1.54 -7.69 5.76
CA LEU A 65 -1.98 -7.21 7.08
C LEU A 65 -2.52 -5.78 7.00
N CYS A 66 -3.83 -5.65 6.87
CA CYS A 66 -4.53 -4.36 6.76
C CYS A 66 -4.63 -3.65 8.12
N THR A 67 -3.97 -2.50 8.29
CA THR A 67 -4.01 -1.70 9.53
C THR A 67 -5.40 -1.12 9.81
N PHE A 68 -6.18 -0.82 8.77
CA PHE A 68 -7.56 -0.37 8.91
C PHE A 68 -8.48 -1.50 9.40
N GLY A 69 -8.39 -2.69 8.79
CA GLY A 69 -9.28 -3.83 9.09
C GLY A 69 -8.94 -4.57 10.38
N LEU A 70 -7.67 -4.63 10.78
CA LEU A 70 -7.23 -5.33 12.00
C LEU A 70 -7.12 -4.36 13.19
N ALA A 71 -8.25 -3.78 13.59
CA ALA A 71 -8.31 -2.70 14.58
C ALA A 71 -7.77 -3.07 15.97
N GLN A 72 -7.87 -4.34 16.37
CA GLN A 72 -7.34 -4.84 17.65
C GLN A 72 -5.80 -4.96 17.67
N ARG A 73 -5.14 -4.87 16.51
CA ARG A 73 -3.69 -5.08 16.36
C ARG A 73 -2.93 -3.83 15.93
N PHE A 74 -3.58 -2.92 15.21
CA PHE A 74 -2.91 -1.78 14.59
C PHE A 74 -3.67 -0.48 14.81
N TYR A 75 -2.90 0.60 15.01
CA TYR A 75 -3.37 1.96 14.84
C TYR A 75 -3.61 2.21 13.35
N SER A 76 -4.60 3.06 13.03
CA SER A 76 -4.89 3.43 11.64
C SER A 76 -5.42 4.85 11.59
N TYR A 77 -4.65 5.74 10.99
CA TYR A 77 -5.05 7.14 10.79
C TYR A 77 -6.33 7.26 9.96
N ARG A 78 -6.49 6.41 8.93
CA ARG A 78 -7.70 6.39 8.10
C ARG A 78 -8.95 6.01 8.91
N ARG A 79 -8.81 5.15 9.91
CA ARG A 79 -9.91 4.77 10.81
C ARG A 79 -10.16 5.83 11.87
N GLN A 80 -9.09 6.37 12.46
CA GLN A 80 -9.15 7.37 13.52
C GLN A 80 -7.96 8.32 13.40
N PRO A 81 -8.18 9.61 13.05
CA PRO A 81 -7.09 10.56 12.86
C PRO A 81 -6.21 10.76 14.11
N LEU A 82 -6.81 10.84 15.30
CA LEU A 82 -6.10 10.91 16.57
C LEU A 82 -5.81 9.49 17.08
N THR A 83 -4.65 8.95 16.71
CA THR A 83 -4.25 7.57 17.04
C THR A 83 -2.72 7.48 17.25
N GLY A 84 -2.23 6.37 17.80
CA GLY A 84 -0.81 6.12 18.00
C GLY A 84 -0.04 5.79 16.71
N ARG A 85 1.20 5.30 16.83
CA ARG A 85 2.05 4.89 15.70
C ARG A 85 2.70 3.53 15.97
N GLN A 86 2.82 2.72 14.92
CA GLN A 86 3.68 1.53 14.91
C GLN A 86 5.07 1.91 14.41
N ALA A 87 6.08 1.10 14.77
CA ALA A 87 7.41 1.16 14.19
C ALA A 87 7.74 -0.16 13.47
N GLY A 88 8.45 -0.08 12.35
CA GLY A 88 9.12 -1.21 11.72
C GLY A 88 10.62 -1.06 11.95
N CYS A 89 11.25 -2.01 12.63
CA CYS A 89 12.65 -1.97 13.00
C CYS A 89 13.40 -3.14 12.37
N ILE A 90 14.64 -2.90 11.94
CA ILE A 90 15.58 -3.91 11.45
C ILE A 90 16.98 -3.54 11.95
N TRP A 91 17.77 -4.53 12.34
CA TRP A 91 19.16 -4.34 12.76
C TRP A 91 20.00 -5.55 12.34
N VAL A 92 21.32 -5.35 12.35
CA VAL A 92 22.33 -6.41 12.25
C VAL A 92 23.00 -6.47 13.62
N GLU A 93 23.30 -7.67 14.10
CA GLU A 93 24.08 -7.88 15.32
C GLU A 93 25.59 -7.78 15.06
#